data_AF-A0A534AKE5-F1
#
_entry.id   AF-A0A534AKE5-F1
#
_cell.length_a   1.000
_cell.length_b   1.000
_cell.length_c   1.000
_cell.angle_alpha   90.00
_cell.angle_beta   90.00
_cell.angle_gamma   90.00
#
_symmetry.space_group_name_H-M   'P 1'
#
loop_
_entity.id
_entity.type
_entity.pdbx_description
1 polymer ?
#
loop_
_entity_poly.entity_id
_entity_poly.type
_entity_poly.pdbx_seq_one_letter_code
_entity_poly.pdbx_strand_id
1 'polypeptide(L)'
;MSPEYVEPLRQALVAEGALDVQTWPVQMKKGRSGFRVEVMAPEGLAERVTAALFRHSTTAGVRRWVAERATLARRQVTVQITPEVAVRVKVLEQPDAAGVRVKPEYDDVLAAARALGRPPLEVARVAERDAEALVAKSKE
;
A
#
# COMPACT_ATOMS: atom_id res chain seq x y z
N MET A 1 19.98 11.95 12.48
CA MET A 1 20.17 11.91 11.02
C MET A 1 19.48 13.13 10.39
N SER A 2 20.08 13.75 9.36
CA SER A 2 19.46 14.86 8.61
C SER A 2 18.20 14.38 7.87
N PRO A 3 17.15 15.21 7.71
CA PRO A 3 15.92 14.84 6.99
C PRO A 3 16.16 14.31 5.57
N GLU A 4 17.19 14.82 4.87
CA GLU A 4 17.49 14.41 3.49
C GLU A 4 17.85 12.92 3.35
N TYR A 5 18.33 12.28 4.42
CA TYR A 5 18.69 10.86 4.43
C TYR A 5 17.54 9.94 4.84
N VAL A 6 16.37 10.48 5.19
CA VAL A 6 15.19 9.67 5.56
C VAL A 6 14.68 8.88 4.36
N GLU A 7 14.65 9.48 3.17
CA GLU A 7 14.23 8.79 1.95
C GLU A 7 15.25 7.72 1.49
N PRO A 8 16.57 7.99 1.43
CA PRO A 8 17.58 6.95 1.21
C PRO A 8 17.47 5.76 2.18
N LEU A 9 17.24 6.02 3.48
CA LEU A 9 16.98 4.96 4.46
C LEU A 9 15.71 4.17 4.09
N ARG A 10 14.61 4.85 3.75
CA ARG A 10 13.35 4.22 3.34
C ARG A 10 13.55 3.29 2.14
N GLN A 11 14.28 3.74 1.12
CA GLN A 11 14.58 2.96 -0.08
C GLN A 11 15.41 1.71 0.23
N ALA A 12 16.43 1.84 1.09
CA ALA A 12 17.24 0.70 1.51
C ALA A 12 16.41 -0.35 2.26
N LEU A 13 15.50 0.08 3.13
CA LEU A 13 14.61 -0.82 3.87
C LEU A 13 13.66 -1.59 2.94
N VAL A 14 13.08 -0.89 1.95
CA VAL A 14 12.21 -1.52 0.94
C VAL A 14 12.98 -2.51 0.09
N ALA A 15 14.23 -2.21 -0.29
CA ALA A 15 15.08 -3.12 -1.04
C ALA A 15 15.39 -4.44 -0.28
N GLU A 16 15.43 -4.40 1.05
CA GLU A 16 15.58 -5.59 1.89
C GLU A 16 14.27 -6.34 2.18
N GLY A 17 13.13 -5.84 1.65
CA GLY A 17 11.82 -6.50 1.76
C GLY A 17 10.92 -5.94 2.85
N ALA A 18 11.13 -4.70 3.31
CA ALA A 18 10.10 -4.00 4.08
C ALA A 18 8.79 -3.88 3.28
N LEU A 19 7.67 -4.22 3.92
CA LEU A 19 6.32 -4.12 3.36
C LEU A 19 5.78 -2.69 3.42
N ASP A 20 6.17 -1.96 4.46
CA ASP A 20 5.79 -0.57 4.69
C ASP A 20 6.84 0.13 5.56
N VAL A 21 7.06 1.42 5.31
CA VAL A 21 7.99 2.26 6.07
C VAL A 21 7.34 3.61 6.32
N GLN A 22 7.08 3.91 7.59
CA GLN A 22 6.43 5.14 8.02
C GLN A 22 7.42 6.01 8.78
N THR A 23 7.32 7.32 8.58
CA THR A 23 8.21 8.30 9.20
C THR A 23 7.38 9.39 9.86
N TRP A 24 7.51 9.51 11.17
CA TRP A 24 6.76 10.48 11.97
C TRP A 24 7.71 11.57 12.48
N PRO A 25 7.43 12.87 12.26
CA PRO A 25 8.17 13.92 12.93
C PRO A 25 7.87 13.84 14.43
N VAL A 26 8.93 13.89 15.25
CA VAL A 26 8.81 13.79 16.71
C VAL A 26 9.70 14.83 17.39
N GLN A 27 9.21 15.34 18.51
CA GLN A 27 10.02 16.13 19.44
C GLN A 27 10.75 15.17 20.39
N MET A 28 12.08 15.25 20.42
CA MET A 28 12.93 14.46 21.32
C MET A 28 13.41 15.32 22.50
N LYS A 29 14.00 14.65 23.50
CA LYS A 29 14.66 15.31 24.64
C LYS A 29 15.66 16.38 24.20
N LYS A 30 15.85 17.38 25.08
CA LYS A 30 16.73 18.55 24.86
C LYS A 30 16.31 19.41 23.65
N GLY A 31 15.01 19.51 23.39
CA GLY A 31 14.47 20.36 22.31
C GLY A 31 14.83 19.90 20.89
N ARG A 32 15.34 18.68 20.70
CA ARG A 32 15.76 18.20 19.37
C ARG A 32 14.59 17.66 18.57
N SER A 33 14.42 18.12 17.33
CA SER A 33 13.51 17.50 16.36
C SER A 33 14.14 16.26 15.74
N GLY A 34 13.35 15.23 15.51
CA GLY A 34 13.80 13.99 14.87
C GLY A 34 12.65 13.26 14.19
N PHE A 35 12.95 12.04 13.74
CA PHE A 35 11.97 11.16 13.12
C PHE A 35 11.87 9.84 13.87
N ARG A 36 10.64 9.37 14.11
CA ARG A 36 10.38 7.97 14.44
C ARG A 36 10.16 7.23 13.13
N VAL A 37 11.00 6.24 12.85
CA VAL A 37 10.86 5.36 11.69
C VAL A 37 10.25 4.04 12.16
N GLU A 38 9.13 3.67 11.57
CA GLU A 38 8.45 2.40 11.81
C GLU A 38 8.46 1.58 10.52
N VAL A 39 8.82 0.30 10.64
CA VAL A 39 9.00 -0.58 9.48
C VAL A 39 8.21 -1.87 9.73
N MET A 40 7.35 -2.22 8.78
CA MET A 40 6.72 -3.55 8.74
C MET A 40 7.50 -4.43 7.78
N ALA A 41 7.83 -5.65 8.20
CA ALA A 41 8.53 -6.63 7.37
C ALA A 41 8.00 -8.05 7.67
N PRO A 42 8.08 -8.98 6.71
CA PRO A 42 7.85 -10.39 7.01
C PRO A 42 8.85 -10.86 8.06
N GLU A 43 8.42 -11.74 8.97
CA GLU A 43 9.26 -12.23 10.06
C GLU A 43 10.60 -12.80 9.56
N GLY A 44 10.58 -13.60 8.48
CA GLY A 44 11.78 -14.17 7.87
C GLY A 44 12.75 -13.16 7.24
N LEU A 45 12.34 -11.89 7.04
CA LEU A 45 13.19 -10.81 6.53
C LEU A 45 13.55 -9.77 7.59
N ALA A 46 13.04 -9.92 8.82
CA ALA A 46 13.17 -8.89 9.85
C ALA A 46 14.63 -8.60 10.24
N GLU A 47 15.52 -9.59 10.23
CA GLU A 47 16.95 -9.38 10.48
C GLU A 47 17.63 -8.57 9.38
N ARG A 48 17.33 -8.86 8.11
CA ARG A 48 17.89 -8.12 6.96
C ARG A 48 17.47 -6.65 7.00
N VAL A 49 16.18 -6.42 7.22
CA VAL A 49 15.62 -5.07 7.35
C VAL A 49 16.23 -4.33 8.55
N THR A 50 16.41 -5.03 9.69
CA THR A 50 17.08 -4.45 10.88
C THR A 50 18.53 -4.06 10.58
N ALA A 51 19.28 -4.92 9.89
CA ALA A 51 20.66 -4.65 9.49
C ALA A 51 20.76 -3.43 8.55
N ALA A 52 19.86 -3.32 7.57
CA ALA A 52 19.77 -2.13 6.72
C ALA A 52 19.42 -0.87 7.52
N LEU A 53 18.51 -0.96 8.49
CA LEU A 53 18.16 0.17 9.35
C LEU A 53 19.38 0.68 10.12
N PHE A 54 20.18 -0.21 10.71
CA PHE A 54 21.42 0.19 11.38
C PHE A 54 22.46 0.77 10.42
N ARG A 55 22.61 0.18 9.23
CA ARG A 55 23.58 0.64 8.24
C ARG A 55 23.26 2.03 7.68
N HIS A 56 21.98 2.33 7.49
CA HIS A 56 21.51 3.54 6.81
C HIS A 56 20.95 4.60 7.77
N SER A 57 21.11 4.42 9.09
CA SER A 57 20.68 5.41 10.08
C SER A 57 21.73 5.61 11.17
N THR A 58 21.45 6.52 12.08
CA THR A 58 22.32 6.80 13.24
C THR A 58 21.78 6.18 14.54
N THR A 59 20.80 5.26 14.46
CA THR A 59 20.25 4.64 15.68
C THR A 59 21.21 3.59 16.23
N ALA A 60 21.26 3.48 17.55
CA ALA A 60 22.00 2.41 18.24
C ALA A 60 21.12 1.20 18.59
N GLY A 61 19.81 1.31 18.39
CA GLY A 61 18.88 0.22 18.71
C GLY A 61 17.55 0.35 17.98
N VAL A 62 16.85 -0.78 17.88
CA VAL A 62 15.46 -0.87 17.40
C VAL A 62 14.62 -1.61 18.42
N ARG A 63 13.31 -1.35 18.40
CA ARG A 63 12.32 -2.13 19.16
C ARG A 63 11.53 -2.94 18.15
N ARG A 64 11.31 -4.22 18.43
CA ARG A 64 10.60 -5.15 17.55
C ARG A 64 9.51 -5.87 18.32
N TRP A 65 8.42 -6.12 17.64
CA TRP A 65 7.32 -6.96 18.09
C TRP A 65 6.79 -7.74 16.88
N VAL A 66 6.24 -8.91 17.14
CA VAL A 66 5.55 -9.72 16.13
C VAL A 66 4.05 -9.50 16.32
N ALA A 67 3.33 -9.38 15.21
CA ALA A 67 1.89 -9.25 15.20
C ALA A 67 1.29 -10.20 14.17
N GLU A 68 0.15 -10.79 14.51
CA GLU A 68 -0.66 -11.53 13.56
C GLU A 68 -1.40 -10.56 12.64
N ARG A 69 -1.60 -10.97 11.38
CA ARG A 69 -2.32 -10.17 10.38
C ARG A 69 -3.49 -10.97 9.83
N ALA A 70 -4.70 -10.56 10.17
CA ALA A 70 -5.90 -11.01 9.49
C ALA A 70 -6.12 -10.19 8.21
N THR A 71 -6.38 -10.85 7.08
CA THR A 71 -6.72 -10.19 5.82
C THR A 71 -7.93 -10.84 5.20
N LEU A 72 -8.79 -10.05 4.55
CA LEU A 72 -9.87 -10.57 3.73
C LEU A 72 -9.31 -11.36 2.54
N ALA A 73 -9.99 -12.45 2.19
CA ALA A 73 -9.78 -13.09 0.90
C ALA A 73 -10.04 -12.06 -0.20
N ARG A 74 -9.12 -11.98 -1.16
CA ARG A 74 -9.20 -11.00 -2.23
C ARG A 74 -8.79 -11.62 -3.55
N ARG A 75 -9.43 -11.15 -4.60
CA ARG A 75 -9.09 -11.45 -6.00
C ARG A 75 -9.08 -10.17 -6.81
N GLN A 76 -8.70 -10.29 -8.07
CA GLN A 76 -8.66 -9.18 -9.00
C GLN A 76 -9.59 -9.47 -10.18
N VAL A 77 -10.34 -8.46 -10.60
CA VAL A 77 -11.10 -8.48 -11.85
C VAL A 77 -10.63 -7.33 -12.72
N THR A 78 -10.83 -7.45 -14.02
CA THR A 78 -10.52 -6.38 -14.98
C THR A 78 -11.83 -5.84 -15.54
N VAL A 79 -12.05 -4.54 -15.39
CA VAL A 79 -13.22 -3.84 -15.92
C VAL A 79 -12.80 -3.06 -17.16
N GLN A 80 -13.53 -3.26 -18.26
CA GLN A 80 -13.36 -2.47 -19.47
C GLN A 80 -14.13 -1.15 -19.34
N ILE A 81 -13.42 -0.03 -19.43
CA ILE A 81 -14.00 1.32 -19.43
C ILE A 81 -14.34 1.74 -20.87
N THR A 82 -13.45 1.41 -21.81
CA THR A 82 -13.66 1.44 -23.25
C THR A 82 -13.02 0.18 -23.85
N PRO A 83 -13.20 -0.13 -25.15
CA PRO A 83 -12.55 -1.29 -25.77
C PRO A 83 -11.01 -1.29 -25.64
N GLU A 84 -10.39 -0.11 -25.52
CA GLU A 84 -8.93 0.08 -25.45
C GLU A 84 -8.43 0.37 -24.03
N VAL A 85 -9.31 0.66 -23.07
CA VAL A 85 -8.95 1.12 -21.72
C VAL A 85 -9.61 0.23 -20.67
N ALA A 86 -8.78 -0.46 -19.90
CA ALA A 86 -9.19 -1.31 -18.80
C ALA A 86 -8.64 -0.82 -17.46
N VAL A 87 -9.37 -1.09 -16.39
CA VAL A 87 -8.95 -0.84 -15.01
C VAL A 87 -9.05 -2.13 -14.23
N ARG A 88 -7.95 -2.55 -13.59
CA ARG A 88 -8.02 -3.67 -12.65
C ARG A 88 -8.66 -3.20 -11.35
N VAL A 89 -9.47 -4.07 -10.76
CA VAL A 89 -10.25 -3.80 -9.55
C VAL A 89 -10.02 -4.92 -8.54
N LYS A 90 -9.60 -4.54 -7.33
CA LYS A 90 -9.49 -5.46 -6.19
C LYS A 90 -10.90 -5.76 -5.69
N VAL A 91 -11.24 -7.04 -5.55
CA VAL A 91 -12.48 -7.52 -4.94
C VAL A 91 -12.12 -8.18 -3.61
N LEU A 92 -12.66 -7.66 -2.51
CA LEU A 92 -12.45 -8.17 -1.16
C LEU A 92 -13.74 -8.84 -0.67
N GLU A 93 -13.65 -10.14 -0.40
CA GLU A 93 -14.77 -10.96 0.06
C GLU A 93 -15.00 -10.71 1.57
N GLN A 94 -16.24 -10.44 1.97
CA GLN A 94 -16.58 -10.28 3.40
C GLN A 94 -16.66 -11.65 4.09
N PRO A 95 -16.28 -11.77 5.39
CA PRO A 95 -16.26 -13.06 6.09
C PRO A 95 -17.61 -13.76 6.21
N ASP A 96 -18.71 -13.00 6.21
CA ASP A 96 -20.10 -13.46 6.33
C ASP A 96 -20.79 -13.65 4.97
N ALA A 97 -20.04 -13.53 3.87
CA ALA A 97 -20.56 -13.52 2.51
C ALA A 97 -21.64 -12.44 2.23
N ALA A 98 -21.83 -11.46 3.13
CA ALA A 98 -22.86 -10.42 3.00
C ALA A 98 -22.58 -9.40 1.89
N GLY A 99 -21.44 -9.52 1.21
CA GLY A 99 -21.12 -8.70 0.05
C GLY A 99 -19.65 -8.78 -0.33
N VAL A 100 -19.30 -7.92 -1.28
CA VAL A 100 -17.91 -7.66 -1.66
C VAL A 100 -17.63 -6.18 -1.51
N ARG A 101 -16.38 -5.84 -1.23
CA ARG A 101 -15.88 -4.48 -1.38
C ARG A 101 -14.99 -4.44 -2.60
N VAL A 102 -15.30 -3.59 -3.55
CA VAL A 102 -14.45 -3.39 -4.72
C VAL A 102 -13.60 -2.13 -4.54
N LYS A 103 -12.40 -2.12 -5.12
CA LYS A 103 -11.54 -0.93 -5.14
C LYS A 103 -10.72 -0.91 -6.42
N PRO A 104 -10.94 0.05 -7.32
CA PRO A 104 -10.12 0.22 -8.51
C PRO A 104 -8.65 0.43 -8.16
N GLU A 105 -7.74 -0.15 -8.95
CA GLU A 105 -6.30 0.08 -8.79
C GLU A 105 -5.96 1.52 -9.14
N TYR A 106 -5.26 2.19 -8.23
CA TYR A 106 -5.00 3.62 -8.33
C TYR A 106 -4.20 3.99 -9.59
N ASP A 107 -3.13 3.26 -9.89
CA ASP A 107 -2.28 3.54 -11.04
C ASP A 107 -3.01 3.30 -12.37
N ASP A 108 -3.84 2.26 -12.43
CA ASP A 108 -4.68 1.97 -13.60
C ASP A 108 -5.73 3.08 -13.80
N VAL A 109 -6.36 3.56 -12.73
CA VAL A 109 -7.29 4.70 -12.79
C VAL A 109 -6.58 5.95 -13.32
N LEU A 110 -5.36 6.25 -12.84
CA LEU A 110 -4.60 7.40 -13.34
C LEU A 110 -4.22 7.25 -14.82
N ALA A 111 -3.83 6.04 -15.24
CA ALA A 111 -3.50 5.75 -16.64
C ALA A 111 -4.73 5.90 -17.54
N ALA A 112 -5.87 5.32 -17.15
CA ALA A 112 -7.14 5.42 -17.85
C ALA A 112 -7.65 6.87 -17.91
N ALA A 113 -7.56 7.62 -16.81
CA ALA A 113 -7.91 9.03 -16.76
C ALA A 113 -7.12 9.88 -17.76
N ARG A 114 -5.80 9.64 -17.86
CA ARG A 114 -4.95 10.30 -18.86
C ARG A 114 -5.32 9.91 -20.29
N ALA A 115 -5.53 8.63 -20.56
CA ALA A 115 -5.88 8.13 -21.88
C ALA A 115 -7.23 8.67 -22.38
N LEU A 116 -8.21 8.81 -21.48
CA LEU A 116 -9.56 9.25 -21.79
C LEU A 116 -9.77 10.77 -21.70
N GLY A 117 -8.80 11.51 -21.16
CA GLY A 117 -8.95 12.95 -20.90
C GLY A 117 -10.01 13.25 -19.83
N ARG A 118 -10.17 12.38 -18.82
CA ARG A 118 -11.23 12.48 -17.79
C ARG A 118 -10.65 12.63 -16.39
N PRO A 119 -11.41 13.20 -15.42
CA PRO A 119 -10.99 13.22 -14.03
C PRO A 119 -10.84 11.80 -13.45
N PRO A 120 -9.76 11.50 -12.71
CA PRO A 120 -9.55 10.18 -12.10
C PRO A 120 -10.69 9.70 -11.21
N LEU A 121 -11.35 10.61 -10.48
CA LEU A 121 -12.49 10.27 -9.62
C LEU A 121 -13.68 9.72 -10.43
N GLU A 122 -13.93 10.24 -11.63
CA GLU A 122 -14.98 9.73 -12.50
C GLU A 122 -14.65 8.33 -13.01
N VAL A 123 -13.41 8.12 -13.45
CA VAL A 123 -12.93 6.82 -13.93
C VAL A 123 -13.01 5.78 -12.83
N ALA A 124 -12.60 6.13 -11.60
CA ALA A 124 -12.71 5.25 -10.45
C ALA A 124 -14.16 4.85 -10.17
N ARG A 125 -15.11 5.79 -10.19
CA ARG A 125 -16.54 5.52 -9.94
C ARG A 125 -17.14 4.61 -11.01
N VAL A 126 -16.78 4.79 -12.28
CA VAL A 126 -17.22 3.91 -13.37
C VAL A 126 -16.65 2.50 -13.16
N ALA A 127 -15.34 2.39 -12.92
CA ALA A 127 -14.68 1.11 -12.67
C ALA A 127 -15.26 0.37 -11.46
N GLU A 128 -15.58 1.09 -10.39
CA GLU A 128 -16.20 0.56 -9.18
C GLU A 128 -17.60 0.02 -9.46
N ARG A 129 -18.50 0.82 -10.04
CA ARG A 129 -19.87 0.40 -10.39
C ARG A 129 -19.88 -0.81 -11.32
N ASP A 130 -19.04 -0.79 -12.36
CA ASP A 130 -19.03 -1.86 -13.37
C ASP A 130 -18.41 -3.15 -12.80
N ALA A 131 -17.45 -3.03 -11.85
CA ALA A 131 -16.95 -4.17 -11.10
C ALA A 131 -18.01 -4.78 -10.18
N GLU A 132 -18.79 -3.97 -9.47
CA GLU A 132 -19.90 -4.46 -8.63
C GLU A 132 -20.90 -5.26 -9.46
N ALA A 133 -21.30 -4.73 -10.62
CA ALA A 133 -22.20 -5.42 -11.54
C ALA A 133 -21.63 -6.75 -12.06
N LEU A 134 -20.32 -6.78 -12.38
CA LEU A 134 -19.64 -8.00 -12.85
C LEU A 134 -19.58 -9.07 -11.76
N VAL A 135 -19.28 -8.67 -10.52
CA VAL A 135 -19.19 -9.58 -9.39
C VAL A 135 -20.57 -10.12 -8.99
N ALA A 136 -21.62 -9.30 -9.04
CA ALA A 136 -22.99 -9.73 -8.79
C ALA A 136 -23.44 -10.83 -9.77
N LYS A 137 -23.19 -10.63 -11.08
CA LYS A 137 -23.51 -11.62 -12.12
C LYS A 137 -22.75 -12.94 -12.01
N SER A 138 -21.57 -12.93 -11.39
CA SER A 138 -20.76 -14.15 -11.23
C SER A 138 -21.21 -15.03 -10.04
N LYS A 139 -22.18 -14.56 -9.24
CA LYS A 139 -22.76 -15.30 -8.10
C LYS A 139 -24.11 -15.96 -8.43
N GLU A 140 -24.74 -15.60 -9.54
CA GLU A 140 -25.94 -16.27 -10.10
C GLU A 140 -25.53 -17.48 -10.97
#